data_AF-A0A8B5WV95-F1
#
_entry.id   AF-A0A8B5WV95-F1
#
_cell.length_a   1.000
_cell.length_b   1.000
_cell.length_c   1.000
_cell.angle_alpha   90.00
_cell.angle_beta   90.00
_cell.angle_gamma   90.00
#
_symmetry.space_group_name_H-M   'P 1'
#
loop_
_entity.id
_entity.type
_entity.pdbx_description
1 polymer ?
#
loop_
_entity_poly.entity_id
_entity_poly.type
_entity_poly.pdbx_seq_one_letter_code
_entity_poly.pdbx_strand_id
1 'polypeptide(L)'
;MTLESDDTSVRAKSPVMIGESDFTQLIATRARTLFKINQYLMDDCPDSFMLTRPLAADLLSQAAQMEELLDAYGARTNRRWSRLRSLIATLKLFADVSYKLLHIKHSLPHYRLLSIERDFAAATVESLDRTHEVLLRAARWISIQASRLNLAPPTAPPLPREFDYAEPLPPGLLRYDRDPRRVKSTSETVKQLATAFLNLAAESELLHIVEQVEPGEYAQCFPDPINEDQVRYLEFRFHSLQSLYDTHVSETEIECLDEDLPILRGHISVVYHLLVIATQLVHHYERHLNARTGDSALRRKPVIAPGVLLDMLMSYSIAYAGLYLDHGRHLCHTLLKRYAEIGRIEAPVPSYRGFHVRPSTLIAKIVQHYGVEVIMEMGGQTYDASSPLDIFRANEKINAHKRRWLVSEIGYFSLPSSALDDDEIHGAVADILLKLTNQGKIILYQQPLRISEAFSRDGILLESVTAEIARLQATGQIDIKTDLKITFIGDKRVLSDLKLLARSGYGEDHLGNNIPLPRELAYLRR
;
A
#
# COMPACT_ATOMS: atom_id res chain seq x y z
N MET A 1 13.86 -34.95 -56.94
CA MET A 1 13.48 -34.85 -55.52
C MET A 1 13.29 -33.36 -55.22
N THR A 2 12.13 -32.86 -55.59
CA THR A 2 11.71 -31.46 -55.45
C THR A 2 10.79 -31.40 -54.23
N LEU A 3 11.24 -30.70 -53.19
CA LEU A 3 10.45 -30.41 -52.01
C LEU A 3 9.58 -29.19 -52.34
N GLU A 4 8.28 -29.40 -52.48
CA GLU A 4 7.28 -28.35 -52.52
C GLU A 4 7.21 -27.67 -51.15
N SER A 5 7.44 -26.37 -51.14
CA SER A 5 7.23 -25.49 -50.00
C SER A 5 5.74 -25.19 -49.86
N ASP A 6 5.13 -25.72 -48.81
CA ASP A 6 3.74 -25.47 -48.44
C ASP A 6 3.63 -24.09 -47.78
N ASP A 7 3.50 -23.05 -48.61
CA ASP A 7 3.25 -21.66 -48.20
C ASP A 7 1.75 -21.46 -47.96
N THR A 8 1.24 -22.00 -46.84
CA THR A 8 -0.11 -21.71 -46.36
C THR A 8 -0.09 -20.49 -45.46
N SER A 9 0.03 -19.30 -46.06
CA SER A 9 -0.30 -18.04 -45.37
C SER A 9 -1.76 -18.10 -44.93
N VAL A 10 -2.01 -18.21 -43.62
CA VAL A 10 -3.34 -18.10 -43.04
C VAL A 10 -3.78 -16.63 -43.18
N ARG A 11 -4.39 -16.29 -44.32
CA ARG A 11 -5.09 -15.01 -44.49
C ARG A 11 -6.23 -14.96 -43.48
N ALA A 12 -6.11 -14.10 -42.46
CA ALA A 12 -7.21 -13.77 -41.57
C ALA A 12 -8.40 -13.32 -42.44
N LYS A 13 -9.49 -14.09 -42.45
CA LYS A 13 -10.73 -13.73 -43.14
C LYS A 13 -11.21 -12.40 -42.58
N SER A 14 -11.41 -11.41 -43.45
CA SER A 14 -12.00 -10.12 -43.05
C SER A 14 -13.36 -10.36 -42.38
N PRO A 15 -13.68 -9.64 -41.30
CA PRO A 15 -14.92 -9.84 -40.55
C PRO A 15 -16.14 -9.57 -41.44
N VAL A 16 -17.14 -10.46 -41.34
CA VAL A 16 -18.42 -10.29 -42.04
C VAL A 16 -19.20 -9.16 -41.37
N MET A 17 -19.64 -8.18 -42.15
CA MET A 17 -20.40 -7.03 -41.64
C MET A 17 -21.88 -7.40 -41.45
N ILE A 18 -22.45 -7.07 -40.29
CA ILE A 18 -23.88 -7.24 -40.02
C ILE A 18 -24.71 -6.13 -40.68
N GLY A 19 -25.91 -6.48 -41.18
CA GLY A 19 -26.89 -5.51 -41.67
C GLY A 19 -27.43 -4.63 -40.54
N GLU A 20 -27.69 -3.35 -40.84
CA GLU A 20 -28.13 -2.40 -39.83
C GLU A 20 -29.49 -2.75 -39.20
N SER A 21 -30.43 -3.26 -40.01
CA SER A 21 -31.75 -3.73 -39.55
C SER A 21 -31.61 -4.89 -38.56
N ASP A 22 -30.78 -5.86 -38.91
CA ASP A 22 -30.60 -7.10 -38.15
C ASP A 22 -29.95 -6.79 -36.79
N PHE A 23 -28.96 -5.90 -36.80
CA PHE A 23 -28.34 -5.44 -35.57
C PHE A 23 -29.32 -4.63 -34.70
N THR A 24 -30.12 -3.75 -35.30
CA THR A 24 -31.14 -2.99 -34.56
C THR A 24 -32.17 -3.91 -33.91
N GLN A 25 -32.64 -4.94 -34.62
CA GLN A 25 -33.59 -5.92 -34.11
C GLN A 25 -33.00 -6.78 -32.98
N LEU A 26 -31.73 -7.18 -33.12
CA LEU A 26 -30.98 -7.92 -32.11
C LEU A 26 -30.89 -7.11 -30.81
N ILE A 27 -30.41 -5.86 -30.90
CA ILE A 27 -30.29 -4.98 -29.74
C ILE A 27 -31.66 -4.67 -29.14
N ALA A 28 -32.69 -4.40 -29.96
CA ALA A 28 -34.04 -4.13 -29.46
C ALA A 28 -34.61 -5.29 -28.65
N THR A 29 -34.37 -6.53 -29.11
CA THR A 29 -34.82 -7.74 -28.39
C THR A 29 -34.09 -7.88 -27.06
N ARG A 30 -32.76 -7.66 -27.05
CA ARG A 30 -31.94 -7.75 -25.84
C ARG A 30 -32.24 -6.66 -24.82
N ALA A 31 -32.53 -5.45 -25.29
CA ALA A 31 -32.70 -4.26 -24.45
C ALA A 31 -34.00 -4.20 -23.66
N ARG A 32 -34.98 -5.08 -23.97
CA ARG A 32 -36.34 -5.00 -23.42
C ARG A 32 -36.36 -4.91 -21.89
N THR A 33 -35.64 -5.80 -21.20
CA THR A 33 -35.60 -5.82 -19.73
C THR A 33 -34.94 -4.56 -19.19
N LEU A 34 -33.77 -4.20 -19.73
CA LEU A 34 -33.07 -2.99 -19.31
C LEU A 34 -33.92 -1.72 -19.48
N PHE A 35 -34.66 -1.60 -20.59
CA PHE A 35 -35.53 -0.45 -20.85
C PHE A 35 -36.72 -0.39 -19.90
N LYS A 36 -37.28 -1.54 -19.48
CA LYS A 36 -38.31 -1.57 -18.43
C LYS A 36 -37.77 -1.08 -17.09
N ILE A 37 -36.57 -1.51 -16.71
CA ILE A 37 -35.93 -1.05 -15.47
C ILE A 37 -35.60 0.44 -15.55
N ASN A 38 -35.12 0.93 -16.70
CA ASN A 38 -34.90 2.35 -16.92
C ASN A 38 -36.21 3.17 -16.83
N GLN A 39 -37.33 2.64 -17.33
CA GLN A 39 -38.64 3.29 -17.17
C GLN A 39 -39.05 3.33 -15.70
N TYR A 40 -38.93 2.22 -14.99
CA TYR A 40 -39.17 2.16 -13.54
C TYR A 40 -38.37 3.22 -12.77
N LEU A 41 -37.07 3.35 -13.06
CA LEU A 41 -36.21 4.40 -12.50
C LEU A 41 -36.71 5.83 -12.80
N MET A 42 -37.30 6.06 -13.97
CA MET A 42 -37.75 7.40 -14.39
C MET A 42 -39.16 7.74 -13.92
N ASP A 43 -40.02 6.73 -13.72
CA ASP A 43 -41.43 6.88 -13.37
C ASP A 43 -41.64 7.03 -11.85
N ASP A 44 -40.73 6.50 -11.02
CA ASP A 44 -40.77 6.72 -9.57
C ASP A 44 -40.44 8.19 -9.21
N CYS A 45 -41.32 8.79 -8.40
CA CYS A 45 -41.28 10.20 -8.01
C CYS A 45 -40.08 10.51 -7.08
N PRO A 46 -39.44 11.68 -7.20
CA PRO A 46 -38.20 12.01 -6.48
C PRO A 46 -38.31 12.10 -4.94
N ASP A 47 -39.51 12.16 -4.36
CA ASP A 47 -39.66 12.41 -2.91
C ASP A 47 -39.54 11.13 -2.04
N SER A 48 -39.44 9.93 -2.62
CA SER A 48 -39.33 8.66 -1.86
C SER A 48 -38.61 7.50 -2.56
N PHE A 49 -38.05 7.71 -3.76
CA PHE A 49 -37.29 6.65 -4.42
C PHE A 49 -36.00 6.36 -3.66
N MET A 50 -35.87 5.13 -3.17
CA MET A 50 -34.65 4.62 -2.52
C MET A 50 -34.06 3.52 -3.37
N LEU A 51 -32.80 3.68 -3.77
CA LEU A 51 -32.07 2.64 -4.49
C LEU A 51 -31.86 1.42 -3.57
N THR A 52 -32.27 0.23 -4.02
CA THR A 52 -32.15 -1.02 -3.26
C THR A 52 -31.13 -1.97 -3.89
N ARG A 53 -30.66 -2.98 -3.12
CA ARG A 53 -29.70 -3.96 -3.64
C ARG A 53 -30.27 -4.80 -4.79
N PRO A 54 -31.54 -5.28 -4.75
CA PRO A 54 -32.16 -5.97 -5.88
C PRO A 54 -32.16 -5.14 -7.17
N LEU A 55 -32.56 -3.86 -7.07
CA LEU A 55 -32.63 -3.00 -8.25
C LEU A 55 -31.24 -2.70 -8.82
N ALA A 56 -30.26 -2.37 -7.97
CA ALA A 56 -28.89 -2.13 -8.40
C ALA A 56 -28.27 -3.39 -9.05
N ALA A 57 -28.55 -4.58 -8.51
CA ALA A 57 -28.08 -5.85 -9.07
C ALA A 57 -28.69 -6.14 -10.45
N ASP A 58 -29.99 -5.93 -10.62
CA ASP A 58 -30.67 -6.12 -11.91
C ASP A 58 -30.17 -5.14 -12.97
N LEU A 59 -30.01 -3.86 -12.61
CA LEU A 59 -29.41 -2.84 -13.47
C LEU A 59 -28.00 -3.24 -13.93
N LEU A 60 -27.15 -3.64 -12.97
CA LEU A 60 -25.79 -4.09 -13.24
C LEU A 60 -25.77 -5.29 -14.19
N SER A 61 -26.58 -6.30 -13.89
CA SER A 61 -26.69 -7.53 -14.68
C SER A 61 -27.12 -7.24 -16.12
N GLN A 62 -28.18 -6.46 -16.31
CA GLN A 62 -28.69 -6.13 -17.64
C GLN A 62 -27.74 -5.20 -18.42
N ALA A 63 -27.11 -4.24 -17.75
CA ALA A 63 -26.14 -3.34 -18.39
C ALA A 63 -24.86 -4.07 -18.82
N ALA A 64 -24.34 -5.00 -18.00
CA ALA A 64 -23.18 -5.82 -18.35
C ALA A 64 -23.42 -6.66 -19.60
N GLN A 65 -24.56 -7.37 -19.61
CA GLN A 65 -24.99 -8.19 -20.74
C GLN A 65 -25.20 -7.37 -22.03
N MET A 66 -25.71 -6.14 -21.91
CA MET A 66 -25.90 -5.24 -23.05
C MET A 66 -24.56 -4.69 -23.55
N GLU A 67 -23.65 -4.30 -22.66
CA GLU A 67 -22.33 -3.80 -23.05
C GLU A 67 -21.53 -4.88 -23.78
N GLU A 68 -21.51 -6.11 -23.26
CA GLU A 68 -20.83 -7.23 -23.89
C GLU A 68 -21.34 -7.47 -25.31
N LEU A 69 -22.66 -7.47 -25.50
CA LEU A 69 -23.26 -7.62 -26.83
C LEU A 69 -22.88 -6.46 -27.76
N LEU A 70 -22.96 -5.22 -27.28
CA LEU A 70 -22.57 -4.05 -28.08
C LEU A 70 -21.09 -4.11 -28.48
N ASP A 71 -20.21 -4.53 -27.56
CA ASP A 71 -18.77 -4.65 -27.81
C ASP A 71 -18.45 -5.78 -28.80
N ALA A 72 -19.13 -6.92 -28.71
CA ALA A 72 -18.96 -8.04 -29.65
C ALA A 72 -19.24 -7.65 -31.12
N TYR A 73 -20.10 -6.65 -31.34
CA TYR A 73 -20.43 -6.11 -32.66
C TYR A 73 -19.71 -4.78 -32.99
N GLY A 74 -18.71 -4.39 -32.20
CA GLY A 74 -17.89 -3.21 -32.48
C GLY A 74 -18.62 -1.88 -32.28
N ALA A 75 -19.67 -1.82 -31.46
CA ALA A 75 -20.43 -0.59 -31.23
C ALA A 75 -19.56 0.57 -30.74
N ARG A 76 -18.47 0.29 -30.01
CA ARG A 76 -17.51 1.28 -29.51
C ARG A 76 -16.88 2.12 -30.62
N THR A 77 -16.57 1.53 -31.78
CA THR A 77 -15.96 2.23 -32.91
C THR A 77 -16.99 2.71 -33.94
N ASN A 78 -18.26 2.35 -33.77
CA ASN A 78 -19.34 2.76 -34.64
C ASN A 78 -19.91 4.14 -34.23
N ARG A 79 -19.90 5.12 -35.13
CA ARG A 79 -20.36 6.50 -34.84
C ARG A 79 -21.82 6.58 -34.39
N ARG A 80 -22.68 5.66 -34.82
CA ARG A 80 -24.10 5.62 -34.47
C ARG A 80 -24.34 4.95 -33.11
N TRP A 81 -23.63 3.86 -32.81
CA TRP A 81 -23.86 3.05 -31.60
C TRP A 81 -22.96 3.39 -30.41
N SER A 82 -21.80 4.01 -30.65
CA SER A 82 -20.79 4.33 -29.62
C SER A 82 -21.34 5.12 -28.44
N ARG A 83 -22.28 6.05 -28.69
CA ARG A 83 -22.91 6.82 -27.60
C ARG A 83 -23.81 5.95 -26.73
N LEU A 84 -24.65 5.09 -27.31
CA LEU A 84 -25.48 4.17 -26.52
C LEU A 84 -24.60 3.24 -25.70
N ARG A 85 -23.59 2.62 -26.33
CA ARG A 85 -22.62 1.75 -25.65
C ARG A 85 -21.95 2.43 -24.46
N SER A 86 -21.50 3.67 -24.64
CA SER A 86 -20.86 4.46 -23.60
C SER A 86 -21.79 4.77 -22.41
N LEU A 87 -23.07 5.04 -22.68
CA LEU A 87 -24.07 5.24 -21.64
C LEU A 87 -24.38 3.95 -20.88
N ILE A 88 -24.46 2.82 -21.58
CA ILE A 88 -24.63 1.49 -20.97
C ILE A 88 -23.44 1.15 -20.06
N ALA A 89 -22.22 1.40 -20.52
CA ALA A 89 -21.01 1.21 -19.70
C ALA A 89 -21.02 2.10 -18.44
N THR A 90 -21.52 3.34 -18.57
CA THR A 90 -21.68 4.25 -17.42
C THR A 90 -22.75 3.74 -16.44
N LEU A 91 -23.90 3.29 -16.96
CA LEU A 91 -24.97 2.71 -16.14
C LEU A 91 -24.47 1.48 -15.38
N LYS A 92 -23.74 0.58 -16.06
CA LYS A 92 -23.12 -0.61 -15.45
C LYS A 92 -22.20 -0.22 -14.30
N LEU A 93 -21.28 0.71 -14.53
CA LEU A 93 -20.29 1.13 -13.54
C LEU A 93 -20.96 1.71 -12.29
N PHE A 94 -21.89 2.66 -12.46
CA PHE A 94 -22.56 3.29 -11.33
C PHE A 94 -23.58 2.38 -10.63
N ALA A 95 -24.13 1.37 -11.32
CA ALA A 95 -24.94 0.35 -10.68
C ALA A 95 -24.09 -0.51 -9.73
N ASP A 96 -22.87 -0.88 -10.13
CA ASP A 96 -21.94 -1.60 -9.25
C ASP A 96 -21.45 -0.72 -8.09
N VAL A 97 -21.04 0.52 -8.33
CA VAL A 97 -20.68 1.48 -7.27
C VAL A 97 -21.82 1.58 -6.25
N SER A 98 -23.06 1.76 -6.72
CA SER A 98 -24.23 1.84 -5.84
C SER A 98 -24.45 0.56 -5.05
N TYR A 99 -24.27 -0.60 -5.66
CA TYR A 99 -24.37 -1.89 -4.98
C TYR A 99 -23.33 -2.03 -3.86
N LYS A 100 -22.08 -1.57 -4.08
CA LYS A 100 -21.03 -1.55 -3.05
C LYS A 100 -21.32 -0.55 -1.93
N LEU A 101 -21.84 0.63 -2.26
CA LEU A 101 -22.27 1.61 -1.25
C LEU A 101 -23.42 1.08 -0.40
N LEU A 102 -24.42 0.44 -1.00
CA LEU A 102 -25.51 -0.24 -0.28
C LEU A 102 -24.97 -1.35 0.62
N HIS A 103 -24.01 -2.13 0.12
CA HIS A 103 -23.33 -3.14 0.94
C HIS A 103 -22.67 -2.50 2.17
N ILE A 104 -21.91 -1.41 2.01
CA ILE A 104 -21.32 -0.67 3.14
C ILE A 104 -22.41 -0.20 4.11
N LYS A 105 -23.46 0.46 3.61
CA LYS A 105 -24.58 0.97 4.43
C LYS A 105 -25.22 -0.12 5.30
N HIS A 106 -25.48 -1.29 4.73
CA HIS A 106 -26.10 -2.41 5.45
C HIS A 106 -25.14 -3.19 6.36
N SER A 107 -23.85 -3.23 6.01
CA SER A 107 -22.82 -3.93 6.78
C SER A 107 -22.25 -3.08 7.92
N LEU A 108 -22.37 -1.75 7.87
CA LEU A 108 -21.76 -0.82 8.83
C LEU A 108 -22.07 -1.15 10.30
N PRO A 109 -23.32 -1.50 10.71
CA PRO A 109 -23.60 -1.87 12.10
C PRO A 109 -22.84 -3.11 12.59
N HIS A 110 -22.37 -3.95 11.66
CA HIS A 110 -21.75 -5.25 11.93
C HIS A 110 -20.23 -5.21 11.85
N TYR A 111 -19.64 -4.21 11.17
CA TYR A 111 -18.18 -4.10 11.01
C TYR A 111 -17.44 -3.74 12.29
N ARG A 112 -18.13 -3.28 13.35
CA ARG A 112 -17.49 -2.88 14.62
C ARG A 112 -16.32 -1.91 14.41
N LEU A 113 -16.45 -1.00 13.44
CA LEU A 113 -15.38 -0.08 13.08
C LEU A 113 -15.02 0.82 14.28
N LEU A 114 -13.73 1.07 14.46
CA LEU A 114 -13.27 2.08 15.40
C LEU A 114 -13.83 3.45 15.00
N SER A 115 -14.24 4.23 15.99
CA SER A 115 -14.84 5.54 15.78
C SER A 115 -13.86 6.51 15.13
N ILE A 116 -14.35 7.27 14.16
CA ILE A 116 -13.62 8.36 13.51
C ILE A 116 -14.40 9.68 13.72
N GLU A 117 -13.73 10.83 13.56
CA GLU A 117 -14.37 12.14 13.76
C GLU A 117 -15.43 12.48 12.70
N ARG A 118 -15.24 11.98 11.47
CA ARG A 118 -16.14 12.26 10.34
C ARG A 118 -17.34 11.31 10.32
N ASP A 119 -18.50 11.81 9.91
CA ASP A 119 -19.71 10.99 9.79
C ASP A 119 -19.69 10.15 8.50
N PHE A 120 -19.11 8.95 8.61
CA PHE A 120 -19.02 8.00 7.51
C PHE A 120 -20.38 7.50 7.03
N ALA A 121 -21.35 7.34 7.94
CA ALA A 121 -22.68 6.85 7.59
C ALA A 121 -23.41 7.88 6.73
N ALA A 122 -23.39 9.16 7.14
CA ALA A 122 -23.97 10.24 6.36
C ALA A 122 -23.26 10.41 5.00
N ALA A 123 -21.93 10.35 4.97
CA ALA A 123 -21.19 10.45 3.71
C ALA A 123 -21.45 9.28 2.74
N THR A 124 -21.71 8.08 3.29
CA THR A 124 -22.14 6.91 2.50
C THR A 124 -23.52 7.15 1.88
N VAL A 125 -24.46 7.74 2.64
CA VAL A 125 -25.80 8.08 2.14
C VAL A 125 -25.71 9.19 1.08
N GLU A 126 -24.94 10.25 1.31
CA GLU A 126 -24.72 11.29 0.30
C GLU A 126 -24.16 10.70 -1.00
N SER A 127 -23.16 9.82 -0.88
CA SER A 127 -22.58 9.13 -2.06
C SER A 127 -23.62 8.29 -2.80
N LEU A 128 -24.54 7.63 -2.09
CA LEU A 128 -25.67 6.89 -2.69
C LEU A 128 -26.63 7.81 -3.44
N ASP A 129 -26.95 8.97 -2.87
CA ASP A 129 -27.83 9.95 -3.52
C ASP A 129 -27.19 10.47 -4.82
N ARG A 130 -25.87 10.74 -4.79
CA ARG A 130 -25.11 11.12 -5.99
C ARG A 130 -25.14 10.02 -7.04
N THR A 131 -24.90 8.76 -6.68
CA THR A 131 -24.95 7.67 -7.68
C THR A 131 -26.36 7.47 -8.22
N HIS A 132 -27.39 7.63 -7.39
CA HIS A 132 -28.77 7.58 -7.83
C HIS A 132 -29.07 8.65 -8.89
N GLU A 133 -28.67 9.91 -8.68
CA GLU A 133 -28.82 10.97 -9.68
C GLU A 133 -28.12 10.62 -11.01
N VAL A 134 -26.94 10.01 -10.93
CA VAL A 134 -26.18 9.57 -12.11
C VAL A 134 -26.92 8.46 -12.86
N LEU A 135 -27.46 7.45 -12.15
CA LEU A 135 -28.26 6.38 -12.74
C LEU A 135 -29.51 6.93 -13.43
N LEU A 136 -30.23 7.86 -12.80
CA LEU A 136 -31.39 8.54 -13.40
C LEU A 136 -31.01 9.30 -14.67
N ARG A 137 -29.88 10.01 -14.66
CA ARG A 137 -29.41 10.76 -15.82
C ARG A 137 -28.97 9.83 -16.95
N ALA A 138 -28.28 8.73 -16.62
CA ALA A 138 -27.88 7.69 -17.56
C ALA A 138 -29.11 7.05 -18.22
N ALA A 139 -30.10 6.61 -17.42
CA ALA A 139 -31.35 6.00 -17.89
C ALA A 139 -32.10 6.93 -18.87
N ARG A 140 -32.26 8.21 -18.51
CA ARG A 140 -32.87 9.23 -19.39
C ARG A 140 -32.14 9.35 -20.72
N TRP A 141 -30.81 9.41 -20.70
CA TRP A 141 -30.02 9.54 -21.92
C TRP A 141 -30.00 8.27 -22.76
N ILE A 142 -30.03 7.09 -22.13
CA ILE A 142 -30.19 5.81 -22.81
C ILE A 142 -31.50 5.79 -23.57
N SER A 143 -32.62 6.20 -22.94
CA SER A 143 -33.93 6.28 -23.59
C SER A 143 -33.90 7.20 -24.81
N ILE A 144 -33.29 8.39 -24.70
CA ILE A 144 -33.14 9.31 -25.84
C ILE A 144 -32.32 8.69 -26.98
N GLN A 145 -31.20 8.02 -26.66
CA GLN A 145 -30.39 7.35 -27.69
C GLN A 145 -31.10 6.15 -28.31
N ALA A 146 -31.84 5.38 -27.52
CA ALA A 146 -32.62 4.26 -28.00
C ALA A 146 -33.64 4.69 -29.05
N SER A 147 -34.37 5.79 -28.80
CA SER A 147 -35.29 6.37 -29.78
C SER A 147 -34.59 6.79 -31.07
N ARG A 148 -33.40 7.41 -30.98
CA ARG A 148 -32.60 7.80 -32.17
C ARG A 148 -32.11 6.60 -32.99
N LEU A 149 -31.93 5.45 -32.33
CA LEU A 149 -31.51 4.21 -32.95
C LEU A 149 -32.67 3.37 -33.48
N ASN A 150 -33.91 3.87 -33.36
CA ASN A 150 -35.14 3.13 -33.66
C ASN A 150 -35.27 1.83 -32.86
N LEU A 151 -34.71 1.79 -31.65
CA LEU A 151 -34.96 0.72 -30.70
C LEU A 151 -36.34 0.99 -30.09
N ALA A 152 -37.34 0.24 -30.54
CA ALA A 152 -38.71 0.43 -30.08
C ALA A 152 -38.77 0.36 -28.55
N PRO A 153 -39.46 1.32 -27.87
CA PRO A 153 -39.76 1.16 -26.46
C PRO A 153 -40.56 -0.14 -26.28
N PRO A 154 -40.44 -0.82 -25.12
CA PRO A 154 -41.22 -2.03 -24.89
C PRO A 154 -42.71 -1.77 -25.16
N THR A 155 -43.34 -2.52 -26.07
CA THR A 155 -44.80 -2.53 -26.22
C THR A 155 -45.36 -3.00 -24.88
N ALA A 156 -45.99 -2.10 -24.13
CA ALA A 156 -46.20 -2.24 -22.69
C ALA A 156 -46.88 -3.56 -22.25
N PRO A 157 -46.22 -4.41 -21.44
CA PRO A 157 -46.81 -5.05 -20.28
C PRO A 157 -46.49 -4.21 -19.02
N PRO A 158 -47.07 -4.48 -17.83
CA PRO A 158 -46.94 -3.54 -16.72
C PRO A 158 -45.47 -3.35 -16.33
N LEU A 159 -45.15 -2.12 -15.90
CA LEU A 159 -43.92 -1.80 -15.19
C LEU A 159 -43.71 -2.83 -14.06
N PRO A 160 -42.44 -3.09 -13.65
CA PRO A 160 -42.19 -3.80 -12.40
C PRO A 160 -43.05 -3.19 -11.30
N ARG A 161 -43.74 -4.03 -10.52
CA ARG A 161 -44.53 -3.53 -9.39
C ARG A 161 -43.56 -2.92 -8.37
N GLU A 162 -43.98 -1.92 -7.60
CA GLU A 162 -43.16 -1.36 -6.49
C GLU A 162 -42.57 -2.46 -5.59
N PHE A 163 -43.29 -3.59 -5.44
CA PHE A 163 -42.85 -4.76 -4.68
C PHE A 163 -41.71 -5.57 -5.32
N ASP A 164 -41.47 -5.46 -6.62
CA ASP A 164 -40.44 -6.26 -7.32
C ASP A 164 -39.02 -5.86 -6.90
N TYR A 165 -38.84 -4.63 -6.42
CA TYR A 165 -37.55 -4.09 -5.97
C TYR A 165 -37.52 -3.66 -4.50
N ALA A 166 -38.63 -3.83 -3.78
CA ALA A 166 -38.69 -3.58 -2.35
C ALA A 166 -37.73 -4.50 -1.57
N GLU A 167 -37.07 -3.95 -0.55
CA GLU A 167 -36.11 -4.69 0.27
C GLU A 167 -36.45 -4.56 1.77
N PRO A 168 -37.51 -5.24 2.26
CA PRO A 168 -37.86 -5.21 3.67
C PRO A 168 -36.82 -5.97 4.50
N LEU A 169 -36.07 -5.25 5.35
CA LEU A 169 -35.02 -5.81 6.20
C LEU A 169 -35.39 -5.66 7.69
N PRO A 170 -36.02 -6.66 8.32
CA PRO A 170 -36.26 -6.63 9.75
C PRO A 170 -34.93 -6.65 10.53
N PRO A 171 -34.85 -5.98 11.70
CA PRO A 171 -33.64 -5.97 12.51
C PRO A 171 -33.36 -7.34 13.13
N GLY A 172 -32.07 -7.66 13.29
CA GLY A 172 -31.63 -8.84 14.05
C GLY A 172 -30.66 -9.73 13.27
N LEU A 173 -30.09 -10.71 13.99
CA LEU A 173 -29.21 -11.75 13.45
C LEU A 173 -29.72 -13.11 13.90
N LEU A 174 -29.39 -14.15 13.12
CA LEU A 174 -29.56 -15.52 13.59
C LEU A 174 -28.64 -15.78 14.79
N ARG A 175 -29.09 -16.64 15.69
CA ARG A 175 -28.28 -17.11 16.82
C ARG A 175 -27.04 -17.82 16.28
N TYR A 176 -25.89 -17.55 16.88
CA TYR A 176 -24.67 -18.32 16.61
C TYR A 176 -24.76 -19.68 17.31
N ASP A 177 -25.00 -20.74 16.53
CA ASP A 177 -25.21 -22.11 17.00
C ASP A 177 -24.28 -23.14 16.33
N ARG A 178 -23.26 -22.66 15.60
CA ARG A 178 -22.20 -23.48 15.04
C ARG A 178 -21.00 -23.50 15.98
N ASP A 179 -20.42 -24.68 16.19
CA ASP A 179 -19.21 -24.81 17.00
C ASP A 179 -18.02 -24.12 16.30
N PRO A 180 -17.20 -23.35 17.05
CA PRO A 180 -16.02 -22.73 16.48
C PRO A 180 -14.98 -23.77 16.06
N ARG A 181 -14.28 -23.49 14.97
CA ARG A 181 -13.20 -24.33 14.45
C ARG A 181 -11.99 -24.28 15.39
N ARG A 182 -11.43 -25.45 15.69
CA ARG A 182 -10.17 -25.61 16.42
C ARG A 182 -8.99 -25.67 15.46
N VAL A 183 -8.11 -24.67 15.52
CA VAL A 183 -6.90 -24.61 14.68
C VAL A 183 -5.68 -24.44 15.58
N LYS A 184 -4.65 -25.29 15.41
CA LYS A 184 -3.48 -25.34 16.31
C LYS A 184 -2.55 -24.11 16.19
N SER A 185 -2.63 -23.34 15.09
CA SER A 185 -1.67 -22.29 14.74
C SER A 185 -2.30 -20.89 14.56
N THR A 186 -3.50 -20.64 15.09
CA THR A 186 -4.22 -19.39 14.79
C THR A 186 -3.52 -18.14 15.32
N SER A 187 -2.76 -18.26 16.42
CA SER A 187 -1.91 -17.16 16.90
C SER A 187 -0.87 -16.73 15.85
N GLU A 188 -0.22 -17.68 15.17
CA GLU A 188 0.73 -17.37 14.09
C GLU A 188 0.02 -16.67 12.92
N THR A 189 -1.17 -17.15 12.56
CA THR A 189 -2.00 -16.53 11.51
C THR A 189 -2.38 -15.10 11.88
N VAL A 190 -2.77 -14.81 13.14
CA VAL A 190 -3.10 -13.47 13.60
C VAL A 190 -1.88 -12.54 13.50
N LYS A 191 -0.70 -13.02 13.91
CA LYS A 191 0.57 -12.28 13.78
C LYS A 191 0.89 -11.98 12.31
N GLN A 192 0.72 -12.96 11.42
CA GLN A 192 0.93 -12.81 9.99
C GLN A 192 -0.05 -11.79 9.39
N LEU A 193 -1.34 -11.89 9.74
CA LEU A 193 -2.39 -10.99 9.27
C LEU A 193 -2.12 -9.54 9.70
N ALA A 194 -1.84 -9.31 10.99
CA ALA A 194 -1.54 -7.98 11.49
C ALA A 194 -0.28 -7.39 10.83
N THR A 195 0.78 -8.18 10.65
CA THR A 195 1.99 -7.75 9.93
C THR A 195 1.69 -7.42 8.47
N ALA A 196 0.88 -8.24 7.80
CA ALA A 196 0.48 -7.99 6.42
C ALA A 196 -0.35 -6.71 6.29
N PHE A 197 -1.24 -6.42 7.25
CA PHE A 197 -1.99 -5.16 7.30
C PHE A 197 -1.03 -3.96 7.45
N LEU A 198 -0.06 -4.02 8.37
CA LEU A 198 0.92 -2.93 8.56
C LEU A 198 1.76 -2.67 7.32
N ASN A 199 2.20 -3.73 6.63
CA ASN A 199 2.92 -3.61 5.36
C ASN A 199 2.05 -2.92 4.30
N LEU A 200 0.77 -3.28 4.19
CA LEU A 200 -0.15 -2.60 3.28
C LEU A 200 -0.38 -1.15 3.67
N ALA A 201 -0.49 -0.85 4.97
CA ALA A 201 -0.62 0.53 5.43
C ALA A 201 0.60 1.38 5.01
N ALA A 202 1.81 0.84 5.15
CA ALA A 202 3.03 1.51 4.69
C ALA A 202 3.11 1.67 3.16
N GLU A 203 2.51 0.76 2.40
CA GLU A 203 2.44 0.84 0.92
C GLU A 203 1.35 1.82 0.41
N SER A 204 0.42 2.25 1.27
CA SER A 204 -0.82 2.96 0.89
C SER A 204 -0.77 4.48 1.07
N GLU A 205 0.40 5.11 0.95
CA GLU A 205 0.58 6.57 1.13
C GLU A 205 -0.38 7.43 0.30
N LEU A 206 -0.78 6.94 -0.89
CA LEU A 206 -1.74 7.64 -1.75
C LEU A 206 -3.10 7.89 -1.07
N LEU A 207 -3.46 7.11 -0.05
CA LEU A 207 -4.71 7.29 0.69
C LEU A 207 -4.72 8.53 1.57
N HIS A 208 -3.56 9.15 1.81
CA HIS A 208 -3.41 10.36 2.61
C HIS A 208 -3.27 11.64 1.77
N ILE A 209 -3.31 11.54 0.43
CA ILE A 209 -3.14 12.72 -0.43
C ILE A 209 -4.26 13.76 -0.27
N VAL A 210 -5.45 13.33 0.14
CA VAL A 210 -6.61 14.23 0.32
C VAL A 210 -6.35 15.27 1.41
N GLU A 211 -5.44 15.01 2.34
CA GLU A 211 -5.03 15.97 3.37
C GLU A 211 -4.06 17.04 2.85
N GLN A 212 -3.49 16.83 1.66
CA GLN A 212 -2.43 17.67 1.09
C GLN A 212 -2.90 18.48 -0.13
N VAL A 213 -4.11 18.21 -0.63
CA VAL A 213 -4.61 18.75 -1.90
C VAL A 213 -6.00 19.32 -1.71
N GLU A 214 -6.20 20.55 -2.19
CA GLU A 214 -7.51 21.21 -2.17
C GLU A 214 -8.48 20.59 -3.19
N PRO A 215 -9.80 20.57 -2.94
CA PRO A 215 -10.78 19.93 -3.85
C PRO A 215 -10.75 20.44 -5.30
N GLY A 216 -10.39 21.72 -5.51
CA GLY A 216 -10.23 22.29 -6.85
C GLY A 216 -9.04 21.73 -7.64
N GLU A 217 -8.10 21.08 -6.97
CA GLU A 217 -6.84 20.60 -7.52
C GLU A 217 -6.78 19.07 -7.68
N TYR A 218 -7.82 18.34 -7.28
CA TYR A 218 -7.88 16.87 -7.40
C TYR A 218 -7.56 16.33 -8.81
N ALA A 219 -7.91 17.07 -9.86
CA ALA A 219 -7.59 16.69 -11.23
C ALA A 219 -6.07 16.64 -11.53
N GLN A 220 -5.26 17.37 -10.75
CA GLN A 220 -3.80 17.44 -10.89
C GLN A 220 -3.10 16.20 -10.32
N CYS A 221 -3.78 15.41 -9.47
CA CYS A 221 -3.26 14.15 -8.91
C CYS A 221 -3.20 13.00 -9.91
N PHE A 222 -3.58 13.23 -11.18
CA PHE A 222 -3.62 12.21 -12.22
C PHE A 222 -2.57 12.48 -13.32
N PRO A 223 -1.81 11.47 -13.75
CA PRO A 223 -1.85 10.06 -13.30
C PRO A 223 -0.98 9.78 -12.06
N ASP A 224 -0.31 10.81 -11.51
CA ASP A 224 0.60 10.66 -10.38
C ASP A 224 0.19 11.66 -9.28
N PRO A 225 -0.03 11.21 -8.02
CA PRO A 225 0.16 9.84 -7.51
C PRO A 225 -1.12 8.97 -7.51
N ILE A 226 -2.17 9.33 -8.26
CA ILE A 226 -3.37 8.51 -8.42
C ILE A 226 -3.56 8.08 -9.87
N ASN A 227 -3.66 6.77 -10.08
CA ASN A 227 -4.11 6.15 -11.31
C ASN A 227 -4.83 4.82 -11.03
N GLU A 228 -5.51 4.27 -12.04
CA GLU A 228 -6.29 3.04 -11.92
C GLU A 228 -5.45 1.85 -11.43
N ASP A 229 -4.22 1.72 -11.93
CA ASP A 229 -3.34 0.58 -11.62
C ASP A 229 -2.91 0.57 -10.15
N GLN A 230 -2.57 1.74 -9.58
CA GLN A 230 -2.19 1.86 -8.17
C GLN A 230 -3.36 1.56 -7.24
N VAL A 231 -4.55 2.10 -7.51
CA VAL A 231 -5.74 1.85 -6.68
C VAL A 231 -6.18 0.39 -6.79
N ARG A 232 -6.16 -0.19 -7.99
CA ARG A 232 -6.44 -1.62 -8.23
C ARG A 232 -5.45 -2.54 -7.52
N TYR A 233 -4.18 -2.14 -7.46
CA TYR A 233 -3.18 -2.89 -6.71
C TYR A 233 -3.55 -2.97 -5.23
N LEU A 234 -3.88 -1.84 -4.60
CA LEU A 234 -4.31 -1.81 -3.20
C LEU A 234 -5.61 -2.60 -2.99
N GLU A 235 -6.60 -2.44 -3.88
CA GLU A 235 -7.86 -3.20 -3.86
C GLU A 235 -7.60 -4.70 -3.79
N PHE A 236 -6.76 -5.23 -4.70
CA PHE A 236 -6.40 -6.64 -4.73
C PHE A 236 -5.69 -7.09 -3.45
N ARG A 237 -4.79 -6.27 -2.90
CA ARG A 237 -4.06 -6.60 -1.68
C ARG A 237 -4.98 -6.65 -0.46
N PHE A 238 -5.92 -5.72 -0.32
CA PHE A 238 -6.91 -5.74 0.76
C PHE A 238 -7.91 -6.90 0.61
N HIS A 239 -8.32 -7.23 -0.61
CA HIS A 239 -9.12 -8.44 -0.86
C HIS A 239 -8.38 -9.72 -0.42
N SER A 240 -7.09 -9.81 -0.75
CA SER A 240 -6.24 -10.93 -0.32
C SER A 240 -6.12 -11.01 1.20
N LEU A 241 -6.01 -9.86 1.87
CA LEU A 241 -5.97 -9.78 3.32
C LEU A 241 -7.29 -10.22 3.96
N GLN A 242 -8.43 -9.82 3.38
CA GLN A 242 -9.74 -10.29 3.81
C GLN A 242 -9.89 -11.80 3.63
N SER A 243 -9.44 -12.33 2.49
CA SER A 243 -9.46 -13.77 2.20
C SER A 243 -8.60 -14.56 3.19
N LEU A 244 -7.44 -14.02 3.58
CA LEU A 244 -6.57 -14.63 4.61
C LEU A 244 -7.30 -14.71 5.96
N TYR A 245 -7.97 -13.62 6.37
CA TYR A 245 -8.79 -13.60 7.58
C TYR A 245 -9.92 -14.63 7.51
N ASP A 246 -10.75 -14.56 6.46
CA ASP A 246 -11.95 -15.37 6.31
C ASP A 246 -11.60 -16.87 6.25
N THR A 247 -10.45 -17.23 5.68
CA THR A 247 -10.00 -18.62 5.58
C THR A 247 -9.48 -19.16 6.92
N HIS A 248 -8.64 -18.40 7.61
CA HIS A 248 -7.81 -18.92 8.69
C HIS A 248 -8.19 -18.43 10.10
N VAL A 249 -8.94 -17.33 10.22
CA VAL A 249 -9.31 -16.71 11.51
C VAL A 249 -10.82 -16.75 11.75
N SER A 250 -11.63 -16.47 10.73
CA SER A 250 -13.09 -16.45 10.87
C SER A 250 -13.66 -17.78 11.36
N GLU A 251 -14.68 -17.75 12.21
CA GLU A 251 -15.31 -18.93 12.82
C GLU A 251 -14.34 -19.82 13.62
N THR A 252 -13.26 -19.28 14.19
CA THR A 252 -12.32 -20.05 15.04
C THR A 252 -12.44 -19.65 16.52
N GLU A 253 -11.96 -20.51 17.42
CA GLU A 253 -11.98 -20.23 18.87
C GLU A 253 -11.26 -18.92 19.23
N ILE A 254 -10.18 -18.55 18.52
CA ILE A 254 -9.46 -17.31 18.81
C ILE A 254 -10.26 -16.06 18.45
N GLU A 255 -11.07 -16.10 17.38
CA GLU A 255 -11.94 -14.98 17.01
C GLU A 255 -13.04 -14.79 18.05
N CYS A 256 -13.54 -15.88 18.65
CA CYS A 256 -14.49 -15.80 19.75
C CYS A 256 -13.87 -15.24 21.04
N LEU A 257 -12.58 -15.49 21.28
CA LEU A 257 -11.88 -15.07 22.50
C LEU A 257 -11.28 -13.67 22.40
N ASP A 258 -10.90 -13.22 21.20
CA ASP A 258 -10.27 -11.93 20.96
C ASP A 258 -11.23 -10.99 20.19
N GLU A 259 -11.82 -10.05 20.92
CA GLU A 259 -12.80 -9.10 20.38
C GLU A 259 -12.22 -8.13 19.35
N ASP A 260 -10.89 -7.97 19.30
CA ASP A 260 -10.20 -7.10 18.33
C ASP A 260 -10.14 -7.73 16.93
N LEU A 261 -10.26 -9.06 16.81
CA LEU A 261 -10.19 -9.74 15.51
C LEU A 261 -11.39 -9.40 14.61
N PRO A 262 -12.65 -9.49 15.08
CA PRO A 262 -13.80 -9.00 14.33
C PRO A 262 -13.69 -7.51 13.96
N ILE A 263 -13.13 -6.67 14.83
CA ILE A 263 -12.88 -5.24 14.54
C ILE A 263 -11.89 -5.12 13.38
N LEU A 264 -10.75 -5.83 13.44
CA LEU A 264 -9.76 -5.84 12.36
C LEU A 264 -10.38 -6.29 11.03
N ARG A 265 -11.23 -7.32 11.04
CA ARG A 265 -11.97 -7.76 9.86
C ARG A 265 -12.92 -6.68 9.33
N GLY A 266 -13.57 -5.92 10.21
CA GLY A 266 -14.33 -4.74 9.82
C GLY A 266 -13.48 -3.72 9.05
N HIS A 267 -12.33 -3.36 9.61
CA HIS A 267 -11.38 -2.41 9.00
C HIS A 267 -10.86 -2.90 7.63
N ILE A 268 -10.45 -4.17 7.53
CA ILE A 268 -10.00 -4.76 6.26
C ILE A 268 -11.10 -4.64 5.19
N SER A 269 -12.34 -4.93 5.55
CA SER A 269 -13.45 -4.99 4.62
C SER A 269 -13.95 -3.62 4.19
N VAL A 270 -14.05 -2.65 5.11
CA VAL A 270 -14.44 -1.28 4.73
C VAL A 270 -13.38 -0.66 3.81
N VAL A 271 -12.09 -0.84 4.10
CA VAL A 271 -11.01 -0.35 3.23
C VAL A 271 -11.05 -1.04 1.87
N TYR A 272 -11.24 -2.37 1.84
CA TYR A 272 -11.42 -3.11 0.58
C TYR A 272 -12.58 -2.55 -0.26
N HIS A 273 -13.78 -2.38 0.32
CA HIS A 273 -14.95 -1.91 -0.43
C HIS A 273 -14.82 -0.45 -0.90
N LEU A 274 -14.17 0.40 -0.10
CA LEU A 274 -13.87 1.78 -0.52
C LEU A 274 -12.87 1.80 -1.69
N LEU A 275 -11.87 0.91 -1.68
CA LEU A 275 -10.93 0.76 -2.80
C LEU A 275 -11.59 0.21 -4.06
N VAL A 276 -12.54 -0.74 -3.94
CA VAL A 276 -13.35 -1.20 -5.08
C VAL A 276 -14.09 -0.02 -5.73
N ILE A 277 -14.74 0.82 -4.91
CA ILE A 277 -15.42 2.02 -5.42
C ILE A 277 -14.41 2.99 -6.05
N ALA A 278 -13.28 3.25 -5.38
CA ALA A 278 -12.25 4.14 -5.88
C ALA A 278 -11.72 3.68 -7.25
N THR A 279 -11.43 2.38 -7.44
CA THR A 279 -10.99 1.81 -8.72
C THR A 279 -12.01 2.11 -9.83
N GLN A 280 -13.30 1.98 -9.55
CA GLN A 280 -14.35 2.27 -10.53
C GLN A 280 -14.44 3.75 -10.89
N LEU A 281 -14.36 4.63 -9.89
CA LEU A 281 -14.42 6.07 -10.11
C LEU A 281 -13.18 6.57 -10.87
N VAL A 282 -11.98 6.11 -10.50
CA VAL A 282 -10.73 6.40 -11.21
C VAL A 282 -10.81 5.93 -12.66
N HIS A 283 -11.23 4.69 -12.89
CA HIS A 283 -11.41 4.14 -14.24
C HIS A 283 -12.33 5.04 -15.09
N HIS A 284 -13.46 5.45 -14.52
CA HIS A 284 -14.39 6.32 -15.23
C HIS A 284 -13.78 7.68 -15.53
N TYR A 285 -13.08 8.27 -14.57
CA TYR A 285 -12.40 9.55 -14.76
C TYR A 285 -11.36 9.46 -15.89
N GLU A 286 -10.39 8.56 -15.78
CA GLU A 286 -9.27 8.43 -16.72
C GLU A 286 -9.75 8.10 -18.14
N ARG A 287 -10.73 7.20 -18.26
CA ARG A 287 -11.19 6.72 -19.57
C ARG A 287 -12.25 7.60 -20.23
N HIS A 288 -13.00 8.38 -19.46
CA HIS A 288 -14.18 9.07 -19.98
C HIS A 288 -14.25 10.56 -19.72
N LEU A 289 -13.64 11.09 -18.66
CA LEU A 289 -13.79 12.50 -18.27
C LEU A 289 -12.48 13.28 -18.37
N ASN A 290 -11.33 12.62 -18.24
CA ASN A 290 -10.02 13.25 -18.23
C ASN A 290 -9.76 14.05 -19.51
N ALA A 291 -9.17 15.25 -19.34
CA ALA A 291 -8.96 16.18 -20.45
C ALA A 291 -7.98 15.65 -21.53
N ARG A 292 -7.07 14.75 -21.17
CA ARG A 292 -6.04 14.20 -22.05
C ARG A 292 -6.43 12.84 -22.62
N THR A 293 -7.00 11.97 -21.79
CA THR A 293 -7.25 10.55 -22.13
C THR A 293 -8.73 10.20 -22.34
N GLY A 294 -9.66 11.07 -21.93
CA GLY A 294 -11.09 10.77 -21.92
C GLY A 294 -11.74 10.72 -23.30
N ASP A 295 -12.71 9.80 -23.47
CA ASP A 295 -13.53 9.69 -24.67
C ASP A 295 -14.25 11.01 -25.02
N SER A 296 -13.93 11.55 -26.20
CA SER A 296 -14.49 12.81 -26.71
C SER A 296 -16.02 12.84 -26.78
N ALA A 297 -16.68 11.71 -27.00
CA ALA A 297 -18.14 11.61 -27.11
C ALA A 297 -18.82 11.69 -25.74
N LEU A 298 -18.19 11.18 -24.69
CA LEU A 298 -18.68 11.30 -23.31
C LEU A 298 -18.32 12.67 -22.70
N ARG A 299 -17.12 13.18 -22.93
CA ARG A 299 -16.68 14.48 -22.39
C ARG A 299 -17.56 15.66 -22.78
N ARG A 300 -18.12 15.68 -24.00
CA ARG A 300 -18.98 16.79 -24.47
C ARG A 300 -20.31 16.87 -23.72
N LYS A 301 -20.83 15.72 -23.27
CA LYS A 301 -22.09 15.60 -22.52
C LYS A 301 -21.92 14.48 -21.49
N PRO A 302 -21.24 14.76 -20.36
CA PRO A 302 -20.92 13.74 -19.37
C PRO A 302 -22.11 13.48 -18.44
N VAL A 303 -22.32 12.22 -18.05
CA VAL A 303 -23.45 11.84 -17.16
C VAL A 303 -23.21 12.39 -15.75
N ILE A 304 -21.96 12.59 -15.35
CA ILE A 304 -21.56 13.19 -14.08
C ILE A 304 -20.56 14.30 -14.35
N ALA A 305 -20.66 15.41 -13.62
CA ALA A 305 -19.67 16.47 -13.71
C ALA A 305 -18.32 15.97 -13.16
N PRO A 306 -17.18 16.25 -13.81
CA PRO A 306 -15.88 15.77 -13.35
C PRO A 306 -15.56 16.10 -11.89
N GLY A 307 -15.91 17.31 -11.43
CA GLY A 307 -15.71 17.72 -10.04
C GLY A 307 -16.50 16.87 -9.03
N VAL A 308 -17.75 16.52 -9.35
CA VAL A 308 -18.58 15.66 -8.47
C VAL A 308 -18.00 14.25 -8.39
N LEU A 309 -17.54 13.70 -9.52
CA LEU A 309 -16.89 12.38 -9.51
C LEU A 309 -15.58 12.40 -8.73
N LEU A 310 -14.75 13.41 -8.94
CA LEU A 310 -13.48 13.55 -8.22
C LEU A 310 -13.71 13.75 -6.73
N ASP A 311 -14.74 14.48 -6.32
CA ASP A 311 -15.12 14.62 -4.91
C ASP A 311 -15.55 13.27 -4.29
N MET A 312 -16.42 12.52 -4.96
CA MET A 312 -16.79 11.16 -4.50
C MET A 312 -15.56 10.22 -4.40
N LEU A 313 -14.63 10.32 -5.35
CA LEU A 313 -13.41 9.53 -5.31
C LEU A 313 -12.52 9.94 -4.14
N MET A 314 -12.19 11.23 -4.05
CA MET A 314 -11.17 11.75 -3.16
C MET A 314 -11.71 11.92 -1.73
N SER A 315 -12.75 12.73 -1.58
CA SER A 315 -13.31 13.12 -0.28
C SER A 315 -14.07 11.99 0.40
N TYR A 316 -14.59 11.03 -0.36
CA TYR A 316 -15.24 9.84 0.19
C TYR A 316 -14.35 8.59 0.09
N SER A 317 -14.14 8.01 -1.09
CA SER A 317 -13.50 6.68 -1.18
C SER A 317 -12.06 6.65 -0.67
N ILE A 318 -11.21 7.59 -1.12
CA ILE A 318 -9.79 7.64 -0.73
C ILE A 318 -9.64 8.10 0.72
N ALA A 319 -10.29 9.20 1.12
CA ALA A 319 -10.17 9.73 2.47
C ALA A 319 -10.64 8.76 3.57
N TYR A 320 -11.83 8.14 3.42
CA TYR A 320 -12.29 7.18 4.42
C TYR A 320 -11.47 5.89 4.42
N ALA A 321 -10.92 5.47 3.26
CA ALA A 321 -10.00 4.34 3.22
C ALA A 321 -8.73 4.63 4.02
N GLY A 322 -8.15 5.83 3.88
CA GLY A 322 -7.01 6.29 4.68
C GLY A 322 -7.31 6.36 6.18
N LEU A 323 -8.45 6.94 6.56
CA LEU A 323 -8.85 7.04 7.98
C LEU A 323 -9.02 5.67 8.64
N TYR A 324 -9.72 4.73 7.98
CA TYR A 324 -9.90 3.38 8.53
C TYR A 324 -8.62 2.54 8.46
N LEU A 325 -7.73 2.82 7.50
CA LEU A 325 -6.41 2.23 7.44
C LEU A 325 -5.57 2.60 8.67
N ASP A 326 -5.51 3.89 9.04
CA ASP A 326 -4.74 4.36 10.19
C ASP A 326 -5.25 3.79 11.51
N HIS A 327 -6.57 3.76 11.71
CA HIS A 327 -7.17 3.13 12.89
C HIS A 327 -6.90 1.62 12.93
N GLY A 328 -6.96 0.95 11.78
CA GLY A 328 -6.59 -0.47 11.68
C GLY A 328 -5.10 -0.70 11.99
N ARG A 329 -4.21 0.23 11.63
CA ARG A 329 -2.78 0.18 11.95
C ARG A 329 -2.56 0.17 13.46
N HIS A 330 -3.25 1.04 14.20
CA HIS A 330 -3.19 1.07 15.66
C HIS A 330 -3.69 -0.22 16.30
N LEU A 331 -4.77 -0.79 15.77
CA LEU A 331 -5.29 -2.09 16.21
C LEU A 331 -4.28 -3.22 15.99
N CYS A 332 -3.63 -3.24 14.82
CA CYS A 332 -2.57 -4.20 14.52
C CYS A 332 -1.41 -4.09 15.50
N HIS A 333 -0.96 -2.89 15.86
CA HIS A 333 0.09 -2.72 16.87
C HIS A 333 -0.32 -3.33 18.23
N THR A 334 -1.56 -3.12 18.66
CA THR A 334 -2.10 -3.73 19.89
C THR A 334 -2.11 -5.26 19.82
N LEU A 335 -2.59 -5.82 18.70
CA LEU A 335 -2.60 -7.27 18.46
C LEU A 335 -1.17 -7.84 18.47
N LEU A 336 -0.22 -7.21 17.77
CA LEU A 336 1.16 -7.69 17.72
C LEU A 336 1.82 -7.70 19.11
N LYS A 337 1.55 -6.69 19.95
CA LYS A 337 2.02 -6.66 21.35
C LYS A 337 1.44 -7.82 22.16
N ARG A 338 0.15 -8.12 22.02
CA ARG A 338 -0.53 -9.20 22.76
C ARG A 338 0.02 -10.58 22.40
N TYR A 339 0.29 -10.80 21.11
CA TYR A 339 0.84 -12.05 20.60
C TYR A 339 2.38 -12.05 20.53
N ALA A 340 3.05 -11.14 21.24
CA ALA A 340 4.49 -11.00 21.14
C ALA A 340 5.24 -12.22 21.71
N GLU A 341 6.23 -12.69 20.97
CA GLU A 341 7.14 -13.74 21.44
C GLU A 341 8.52 -13.14 21.65
N ILE A 342 8.92 -12.96 22.90
CA ILE A 342 10.22 -12.39 23.23
C ILE A 342 11.33 -13.38 22.90
N GLY A 343 12.32 -12.90 22.14
CA GLY A 343 13.53 -13.62 21.80
C GLY A 343 14.78 -12.75 21.99
N ARG A 344 15.91 -13.32 21.58
CA ARG A 344 17.22 -12.65 21.61
C ARG A 344 17.99 -13.02 20.34
N ILE A 345 18.66 -12.05 19.73
CA ILE A 345 19.63 -12.28 18.66
C ILE A 345 20.93 -11.54 18.98
N GLU A 346 22.03 -12.07 18.46
CA GLU A 346 23.28 -11.31 18.33
C GLU A 346 23.46 -10.90 16.88
N ALA A 347 23.77 -9.64 16.65
CA ALA A 347 24.03 -9.07 15.33
C ALA A 347 25.39 -8.36 15.31
N PRO A 348 26.18 -8.46 14.23
CA PRO A 348 27.45 -7.76 14.10
C PRO A 348 27.22 -6.24 14.05
N VAL A 349 28.15 -5.46 14.59
CA VAL A 349 28.17 -4.01 14.39
C VAL A 349 28.43 -3.70 12.90
N PRO A 350 27.79 -2.67 12.30
CA PRO A 350 28.04 -2.27 10.92
C PRO A 350 29.53 -2.01 10.69
N SER A 351 30.05 -2.52 9.57
CA SER A 351 31.46 -2.39 9.24
C SER A 351 31.89 -0.96 8.95
N TYR A 352 31.00 -0.15 8.39
CA TYR A 352 31.27 1.25 8.06
C TYR A 352 30.84 2.13 9.23
N ARG A 353 31.78 2.63 10.03
CA ARG A 353 31.55 3.60 11.12
C ARG A 353 30.54 3.17 12.21
N GLY A 354 30.21 1.89 12.30
CA GLY A 354 29.26 1.35 13.27
C GLY A 354 27.83 1.86 13.05
N PHE A 355 27.05 1.98 14.12
CA PHE A 355 25.68 2.49 14.06
C PHE A 355 25.65 4.02 13.93
N HIS A 356 26.03 4.54 12.77
CA HIS A 356 25.82 5.93 12.40
C HIS A 356 24.36 6.16 11.97
N VAL A 357 24.08 7.27 11.28
CA VAL A 357 22.74 7.73 10.94
C VAL A 357 21.94 6.65 10.20
N ARG A 358 22.49 6.04 9.14
CA ARG A 358 21.72 5.14 8.27
C ARG A 358 21.37 3.81 8.94
N PRO A 359 22.31 3.02 9.49
CA PRO A 359 21.98 1.80 10.22
C PRO A 359 21.03 2.05 11.38
N SER A 360 21.24 3.11 12.16
CA SER A 360 20.39 3.47 13.30
C SER A 360 18.96 3.80 12.86
N THR A 361 18.82 4.55 11.77
CA THR A 361 17.50 4.89 11.21
C THR A 361 16.77 3.66 10.70
N LEU A 362 17.46 2.75 10.00
CA LEU A 362 16.83 1.53 9.49
C LEU A 362 16.37 0.59 10.62
N ILE A 363 17.18 0.44 11.67
CA ILE A 363 16.80 -0.31 12.87
C ILE A 363 15.56 0.30 13.52
N ALA A 364 15.59 1.62 13.77
CA ALA A 364 14.47 2.32 14.37
C ALA A 364 13.20 2.20 13.52
N LYS A 365 13.30 2.35 12.20
CA LYS A 365 12.17 2.16 11.27
C LYS A 365 11.57 0.76 11.36
N ILE A 366 12.39 -0.30 11.47
CA ILE A 366 11.89 -1.67 11.68
C ILE A 366 11.12 -1.75 13.00
N VAL A 367 11.71 -1.29 14.10
CA VAL A 367 11.06 -1.38 15.43
C VAL A 367 9.75 -0.58 15.46
N GLN A 368 9.76 0.63 14.92
CA GLN A 368 8.59 1.51 14.83
C GLN A 368 7.49 0.93 13.92
N HIS A 369 7.86 0.24 12.83
CA HIS A 369 6.91 -0.40 11.94
C HIS A 369 6.01 -1.40 12.69
N TYR A 370 6.62 -2.29 13.49
CA TYR A 370 5.89 -3.29 14.28
C TYR A 370 5.23 -2.71 15.54
N GLY A 371 5.67 -1.53 16.01
CA GLY A 371 5.10 -0.85 17.17
C GLY A 371 5.32 -1.57 18.50
N VAL A 372 6.34 -2.44 18.59
CA VAL A 372 6.67 -3.22 19.80
C VAL A 372 8.01 -2.77 20.40
N GLU A 373 8.19 -3.02 21.69
CA GLU A 373 9.44 -2.68 22.38
C GLU A 373 10.58 -3.61 21.97
N VAL A 374 11.73 -3.02 21.63
CA VAL A 374 12.97 -3.73 21.35
C VAL A 374 14.12 -3.03 22.06
N ILE A 375 14.85 -3.81 22.84
CA ILE A 375 16.01 -3.35 23.61
C ILE A 375 17.27 -3.78 22.87
N MET A 376 18.20 -2.85 22.74
CA MET A 376 19.57 -3.10 22.31
C MET A 376 20.48 -3.15 23.54
N GLU A 377 21.24 -4.24 23.72
CA GLU A 377 22.17 -4.42 24.83
C GLU A 377 23.62 -4.44 24.35
N MET A 378 24.46 -3.63 25.00
CA MET A 378 25.91 -3.62 24.81
C MET A 378 26.62 -3.26 26.11
N GLY A 379 27.56 -4.11 26.54
CA GLY A 379 28.44 -3.81 27.68
C GLY A 379 27.70 -3.58 29.01
N GLY A 380 26.62 -4.32 29.25
CA GLY A 380 25.80 -4.19 30.46
C GLY A 380 24.86 -2.97 30.47
N GLN A 381 24.71 -2.27 29.35
CA GLN A 381 23.76 -1.17 29.19
C GLN A 381 22.72 -1.46 28.13
N THR A 382 21.54 -0.89 28.34
CA THR A 382 20.37 -1.00 27.47
C THR A 382 20.12 0.31 26.74
N TYR A 383 19.64 0.21 25.51
CA TYR A 383 19.27 1.32 24.64
C TYR A 383 17.94 0.98 23.96
N ASP A 384 17.09 1.98 23.76
CA ASP A 384 15.85 1.82 22.99
C ASP A 384 16.15 1.70 21.50
N ALA A 385 15.88 0.54 20.90
CA ALA A 385 16.13 0.30 19.49
C ALA A 385 15.11 1.01 18.57
N SER A 386 14.04 1.60 19.12
CA SER A 386 13.10 2.44 18.38
C SER A 386 13.59 3.88 18.22
N SER A 387 14.63 4.28 18.96
CA SER A 387 15.19 5.64 18.97
C SER A 387 16.55 5.67 18.26
N PRO A 388 16.65 6.33 17.08
CA PRO A 388 17.94 6.48 16.39
C PRO A 388 19.00 7.16 17.28
N LEU A 389 18.58 8.06 18.17
CA LEU A 389 19.49 8.78 19.08
C LEU A 389 20.10 7.85 20.13
N ASP A 390 19.32 6.92 20.69
CA ASP A 390 19.85 5.96 21.66
C ASP A 390 20.78 4.94 21.03
N ILE A 391 20.49 4.52 19.79
CA ILE A 391 21.41 3.68 19.02
C ILE A 391 22.72 4.45 18.73
N PHE A 392 22.63 5.74 18.37
CA PHE A 392 23.80 6.58 18.15
C PHE A 392 24.66 6.71 19.42
N ARG A 393 24.04 6.86 20.60
CA ARG A 393 24.75 6.87 21.90
C ARG A 393 25.48 5.56 22.16
N ALA A 394 24.91 4.42 21.77
CA ALA A 394 25.64 3.15 21.82
C ALA A 394 26.85 3.14 20.86
N ASN A 395 26.73 3.77 19.68
CA ASN A 395 27.82 3.86 18.72
C ASN A 395 29.04 4.63 19.26
N GLU A 396 28.82 5.66 20.09
CA GLU A 396 29.93 6.34 20.78
C GLU A 396 30.75 5.37 21.64
N LYS A 397 30.08 4.41 22.30
CA LYS A 397 30.75 3.36 23.09
C LYS A 397 31.46 2.34 22.24
N ILE A 398 30.89 1.98 21.10
CA ILE A 398 31.54 1.13 20.09
C ILE A 398 32.84 1.79 19.67
N ASN A 399 32.80 3.06 19.29
CA ASN A 399 33.98 3.80 18.86
C ASN A 399 35.00 3.92 20.01
N ALA A 400 34.57 4.12 21.25
CA ALA A 400 35.45 4.10 22.42
C ALA A 400 36.06 2.71 22.68
N HIS A 401 35.35 1.62 22.39
CA HIS A 401 35.88 0.25 22.50
C HIS A 401 36.89 -0.03 21.40
N LYS A 402 36.58 0.31 20.14
CA LYS A 402 37.48 0.22 18.99
C LYS A 402 38.81 0.93 19.27
N ARG A 403 38.76 2.16 19.78
CA ARG A 403 39.96 2.92 20.15
C ARG A 403 40.78 2.22 21.23
N ARG A 404 40.15 1.77 22.33
CA ARG A 404 40.86 1.07 23.41
C ARG A 404 41.53 -0.22 22.94
N TRP A 405 40.86 -0.98 22.10
CA TRP A 405 41.44 -2.17 21.48
C TRP A 405 42.64 -1.81 20.58
N LEU A 406 42.52 -0.77 19.77
CA LEU A 406 43.63 -0.34 18.92
C LEU A 406 44.85 0.13 19.74
N VAL A 407 44.63 0.81 20.87
CA VAL A 407 45.70 1.19 21.79
C VAL A 407 46.46 -0.05 22.29
N SER A 408 45.76 -1.12 22.68
CA SER A 408 46.43 -2.37 23.06
C SER A 408 47.20 -3.00 21.90
N GLU A 409 46.69 -2.89 20.67
CA GLU A 409 47.39 -3.39 19.48
C GLU A 409 48.65 -2.58 19.15
N ILE A 410 48.61 -1.26 19.32
CA ILE A 410 49.77 -0.39 19.10
C ILE A 410 50.86 -0.67 20.14
N GLY A 411 50.48 -1.01 21.37
CA GLY A 411 51.42 -1.38 22.44
C GLY A 411 52.30 -2.59 22.12
N TYR A 412 51.96 -3.43 21.13
CA TYR A 412 52.81 -4.53 20.68
C TYR A 412 53.92 -4.10 19.70
N PHE A 413 53.87 -2.86 19.18
CA PHE A 413 54.96 -2.33 18.36
C PHE A 413 56.06 -1.76 19.25
N SER A 414 57.32 -1.98 18.87
CA SER A 414 58.46 -1.33 19.50
C SER A 414 58.41 0.18 19.22
N LEU A 415 57.97 0.95 20.22
CA LEU A 415 57.94 2.41 20.16
C LEU A 415 59.30 2.96 20.64
N PRO A 416 59.90 3.92 19.91
CA PRO A 416 61.09 4.63 20.37
C PRO A 416 60.86 5.30 21.73
N SER A 417 61.85 5.21 22.62
CA SER A 417 61.77 5.68 24.01
C SER A 417 62.36 7.08 24.24
N SER A 418 62.87 7.75 23.20
CA SER A 418 63.42 9.11 23.27
C SER A 418 62.37 10.19 23.00
N ALA A 419 62.64 11.42 23.45
CA ALA A 419 61.88 12.59 23.00
C ALA A 419 62.10 12.76 21.50
N LEU A 420 61.01 12.67 20.73
CA LEU A 420 61.01 12.79 19.28
C LEU A 420 60.55 14.20 18.87
N ASP A 421 61.06 14.71 17.76
CA ASP A 421 60.51 15.93 17.14
C ASP A 421 59.19 15.65 16.40
N ASP A 422 58.51 16.73 15.96
CA ASP A 422 57.20 16.61 15.30
C ASP A 422 57.27 15.81 13.98
N ASP A 423 58.40 15.84 13.26
CA ASP A 423 58.61 15.09 12.01
C ASP A 423 58.83 13.59 12.28
N GLU A 424 59.56 13.26 13.35
CA GLU A 424 59.78 11.90 13.83
C GLU A 424 58.47 11.27 14.35
N ILE A 425 57.63 12.03 15.06
CA ILE A 425 56.30 11.59 15.49
C ILE A 425 55.40 11.36 14.26
N HIS A 426 55.41 12.28 13.29
CA HIS A 426 54.67 12.13 12.05
C HIS A 426 55.07 10.85 11.29
N GLY A 427 56.38 10.59 11.16
CA GLY A 427 56.92 9.38 10.55
C GLY A 427 56.50 8.11 11.30
N ALA A 428 56.53 8.12 12.64
CA ALA A 428 56.09 6.99 13.46
C ALA A 428 54.59 6.70 13.31
N VAL A 429 53.74 7.74 13.27
CA VAL A 429 52.29 7.58 13.05
C VAL A 429 52.03 6.96 11.67
N ALA A 430 52.70 7.45 10.62
CA ALA A 430 52.55 6.93 9.27
C ALA A 430 52.97 5.45 9.15
N ASP A 431 54.10 5.07 9.75
CA ASP A 431 54.57 3.68 9.78
C ASP A 431 53.62 2.75 10.55
N ILE A 432 53.13 3.18 11.72
CA ILE A 432 52.14 2.41 12.50
C ILE A 432 50.83 2.25 11.73
N LEU A 433 50.31 3.32 11.12
CA LEU A 433 49.11 3.26 10.29
C LEU A 433 49.29 2.30 9.11
N LEU A 434 50.46 2.33 8.45
CA LEU A 434 50.77 1.40 7.36
C LEU A 434 50.81 -0.06 7.84
N LYS A 435 51.47 -0.33 8.97
CA LYS A 435 51.51 -1.67 9.59
C LYS A 435 50.12 -2.17 9.96
N LEU A 436 49.32 -1.34 10.61
CA LEU A 436 47.95 -1.68 11.01
C LEU A 436 47.04 -1.90 9.78
N THR A 437 47.22 -1.13 8.72
CA THR A 437 46.50 -1.31 7.44
C THR A 437 46.92 -2.62 6.77
N ASN A 438 48.21 -2.92 6.70
CA ASN A 438 48.74 -4.17 6.13
C ASN A 438 48.28 -5.41 6.91
N GLN A 439 48.05 -5.28 8.22
CA GLN A 439 47.45 -6.32 9.07
C GLN A 439 45.92 -6.39 8.96
N GLY A 440 45.28 -5.50 8.19
CA GLY A 440 43.83 -5.43 8.03
C GLY A 440 43.07 -4.97 9.28
N LYS A 441 43.75 -4.28 10.21
CA LYS A 441 43.17 -3.76 11.46
C LYS A 441 42.53 -2.38 11.28
N ILE A 442 42.98 -1.63 10.27
CA ILE A 442 42.46 -0.31 9.89
C ILE A 442 41.89 -0.37 8.47
N ILE A 443 40.77 0.32 8.27
CA ILE A 443 40.15 0.58 6.97
C ILE A 443 40.43 2.03 6.60
N LEU A 444 40.95 2.27 5.39
CA LEU A 444 41.22 3.60 4.86
C LEU A 444 40.08 4.06 3.94
N TYR A 445 39.49 5.22 4.21
CA TYR A 445 38.46 5.81 3.36
C TYR A 445 38.98 6.97 2.51
N GLN A 446 40.10 7.59 2.90
CA GLN A 446 40.70 8.70 2.17
C GLN A 446 42.20 8.46 1.97
N GLN A 447 42.69 8.85 0.79
CA GLN A 447 44.12 8.89 0.48
C GLN A 447 44.45 10.18 -0.30
N PRO A 448 45.52 10.91 0.06
CA PRO A 448 46.39 10.68 1.23
C PRO A 448 45.69 11.00 2.56
N LEU A 449 46.12 10.38 3.66
CA LEU A 449 45.67 10.74 5.01
C LEU A 449 46.21 12.12 5.38
N ARG A 450 45.35 12.98 5.93
CA ARG A 450 45.71 14.30 6.43
C ARG A 450 46.16 14.15 7.88
N ILE A 451 47.40 13.76 8.12
CA ILE A 451 48.00 13.66 9.45
C ILE A 451 48.32 15.07 9.98
N SER A 452 48.20 15.28 11.29
CA SER A 452 48.54 16.57 11.92
C SER A 452 50.02 16.91 11.77
N GLU A 453 50.34 18.19 11.55
CA GLU A 453 51.72 18.70 11.46
C GLU A 453 52.32 19.07 12.84
N ALA A 454 51.48 19.15 13.88
CA ALA A 454 51.90 19.50 15.23
C ALA A 454 51.31 18.52 16.25
N PHE A 455 52.15 18.04 17.17
CA PHE A 455 51.76 17.08 18.21
C PHE A 455 51.93 17.66 19.62
N SER A 456 51.20 17.10 20.59
CA SER A 456 51.38 17.45 22.00
C SER A 456 52.74 16.96 22.48
N ARG A 457 53.53 17.87 23.07
CA ARG A 457 54.90 17.58 23.56
C ARG A 457 54.94 17.03 24.98
N ASP A 458 53.81 17.02 25.67
CA ASP A 458 53.71 16.65 27.10
C ASP A 458 53.40 15.15 27.33
N GLY A 459 53.21 14.37 26.26
CA GLY A 459 52.78 12.97 26.32
C GLY A 459 53.80 11.95 25.80
N ILE A 460 53.60 10.68 26.14
CA ILE A 460 54.39 9.56 25.59
C ILE A 460 54.01 9.36 24.11
N LEU A 461 54.93 8.91 23.25
CA LEU A 461 54.66 8.67 21.81
C LEU A 461 53.36 7.87 21.56
N LEU A 462 53.05 6.89 22.41
CA LEU A 462 51.81 6.13 22.34
C LEU A 462 50.55 7.01 22.44
N GLU A 463 50.57 8.04 23.29
CA GLU A 463 49.45 8.98 23.47
C GLU A 463 49.28 9.85 22.23
N SER A 464 50.38 10.36 21.66
CA SER A 464 50.36 11.15 20.42
C SER A 464 49.83 10.35 19.23
N VAL A 465 50.29 9.11 19.07
CA VAL A 465 49.79 8.20 18.02
C VAL A 465 48.31 7.86 18.23
N THR A 466 47.90 7.59 19.47
CA THR A 466 46.51 7.28 19.81
C THR A 466 45.58 8.46 19.56
N ALA A 467 45.99 9.67 19.97
CA ALA A 467 45.22 10.89 19.76
C ALA A 467 45.05 11.18 18.27
N GLU A 468 46.10 10.98 17.48
CA GLU A 468 46.06 11.21 16.04
C GLU A 468 45.17 10.20 15.32
N ILE A 469 45.24 8.91 15.67
CA ILE A 469 44.32 7.90 15.14
C ILE A 469 42.87 8.19 15.55
N ALA A 470 42.64 8.62 16.79
CA ALA A 470 41.30 9.03 17.24
C ALA A 470 40.77 10.23 16.43
N ARG A 471 41.63 11.19 16.08
CA ARG A 471 41.30 12.33 15.23
C ARG A 471 41.03 11.91 13.78
N LEU A 472 41.84 11.02 13.20
CA LEU A 472 41.61 10.47 11.86
C LEU A 472 40.29 9.69 11.78
N GLN A 473 39.93 8.95 12.84
CA GLN A 473 38.64 8.26 12.95
C GLN A 473 37.48 9.27 13.09
N ALA A 474 37.62 10.29 13.94
CA ALA A 474 36.59 11.31 14.15
C ALA A 474 36.37 12.18 12.91
N THR A 475 37.42 12.46 12.13
CA THR A 475 37.33 13.14 10.83
C THR A 475 36.90 12.20 9.70
N GLY A 476 36.73 10.91 10.00
CA GLY A 476 36.17 9.94 9.08
C GLY A 476 37.11 9.49 7.95
N GLN A 477 38.41 9.74 8.10
CA GLN A 477 39.44 9.35 7.14
C GLN A 477 39.76 7.85 7.22
N ILE A 478 39.59 7.27 8.42
CA ILE A 478 39.82 5.85 8.71
C ILE A 478 38.68 5.29 9.56
N ASP A 479 38.57 3.97 9.63
CA ASP A 479 37.86 3.26 10.70
C ASP A 479 38.65 2.05 11.18
N ILE A 480 38.32 1.59 12.38
CA ILE A 480 38.97 0.45 13.04
C ILE A 480 38.07 -0.76 12.82
N LYS A 481 38.67 -1.82 12.27
CA LYS A 481 37.96 -3.09 12.05
C LYS A 481 37.52 -3.68 13.39
N THR A 482 36.30 -4.18 13.45
CA THR A 482 35.75 -4.76 14.67
C THR A 482 34.87 -5.96 14.38
N ASP A 483 34.97 -6.97 15.25
CA ASP A 483 34.08 -8.14 15.26
C ASP A 483 33.05 -8.04 16.40
N LEU A 484 32.86 -6.82 16.95
CA LEU A 484 31.88 -6.57 18.00
C LEU A 484 30.48 -7.00 17.55
N LYS A 485 29.77 -7.64 18.47
CA LYS A 485 28.37 -8.00 18.33
C LYS A 485 27.54 -7.26 19.36
N ILE A 486 26.31 -6.95 18.97
CA ILE A 486 25.30 -6.36 19.83
C ILE A 486 24.16 -7.35 19.99
N THR A 487 23.58 -7.36 21.19
CA THR A 487 22.38 -8.14 21.45
C THR A 487 21.13 -7.29 21.21
N PHE A 488 20.17 -7.82 20.47
CA PHE A 488 18.81 -7.28 20.43
C PHE A 488 17.85 -8.24 21.14
N ILE A 489 16.98 -7.69 21.97
CA ILE A 489 15.97 -8.41 22.75
C ILE A 489 14.62 -7.78 22.45
N GLY A 490 13.64 -8.59 22.09
CA GLY A 490 12.32 -8.11 21.71
C GLY A 490 11.53 -9.17 20.98
N ASP A 491 10.47 -8.78 20.29
CA ASP A 491 9.64 -9.72 19.56
C ASP A 491 10.40 -10.41 18.41
N LYS A 492 10.28 -11.74 18.32
CA LYS A 492 10.97 -12.57 17.30
C LYS A 492 10.76 -12.11 15.86
N ARG A 493 9.63 -11.52 15.50
CA ARG A 493 9.36 -11.00 14.14
C ARG A 493 10.26 -9.82 13.84
N VAL A 494 10.31 -8.85 14.77
CA VAL A 494 11.20 -7.70 14.67
C VAL A 494 12.66 -8.14 14.65
N LEU A 495 13.01 -9.09 15.52
CA LEU A 495 14.36 -9.66 15.55
C LEU A 495 14.72 -10.39 14.24
N SER A 496 13.75 -11.05 13.58
CA SER A 496 13.97 -11.67 12.26
C SER A 496 14.38 -10.63 11.22
N ASP A 497 13.69 -9.49 11.19
CA ASP A 497 13.95 -8.40 10.26
C ASP A 497 15.26 -7.66 10.59
N LEU A 498 15.56 -7.45 11.87
CA LEU A 498 16.85 -6.91 12.32
C LEU A 498 18.00 -7.85 11.94
N LYS A 499 17.81 -9.17 12.08
CA LYS A 499 18.79 -10.17 11.66
C LYS A 499 18.99 -10.19 10.15
N LEU A 500 17.92 -10.02 9.38
CA LEU A 500 17.99 -9.90 7.93
C LEU A 500 18.73 -8.62 7.52
N LEU A 501 18.38 -7.48 8.12
CA LEU A 501 19.06 -6.20 7.91
C LEU A 501 20.57 -6.31 8.20
N ALA A 502 20.93 -6.93 9.33
CA ALA A 502 22.33 -7.13 9.72
C ALA A 502 23.10 -8.04 8.73
N ARG A 503 22.46 -9.12 8.26
CA ARG A 503 23.04 -10.02 7.23
C ARG A 503 23.23 -9.34 5.88
N SER A 504 22.40 -8.34 5.60
CA SER A 504 22.47 -7.52 4.39
C SER A 504 23.24 -6.21 4.61
N GLY A 505 24.18 -6.16 5.57
CA GLY A 505 25.09 -5.03 5.75
C GLY A 505 24.44 -3.75 6.27
N TYR A 506 23.26 -3.81 6.87
CA TYR A 506 22.51 -2.63 7.33
C TYR A 506 22.19 -1.61 6.22
N GLY A 507 22.02 -2.08 4.99
CA GLY A 507 21.68 -1.22 3.86
C GLY A 507 22.86 -0.40 3.33
N GLU A 508 24.09 -0.73 3.72
CA GLU A 508 25.33 -0.16 3.20
C GLU A 508 26.45 -1.20 2.99
N ASP A 509 27.42 -0.89 2.13
CA ASP A 509 28.65 -1.67 1.97
C ASP A 509 29.75 -1.23 2.96
N HIS A 510 30.93 -1.86 2.89
CA HIS A 510 32.07 -1.54 3.76
C HIS A 510 32.63 -0.11 3.56
N LEU A 511 32.26 0.57 2.47
CA LEU A 511 32.68 1.92 2.11
C LEU A 511 31.59 2.97 2.40
N GLY A 512 30.42 2.55 2.88
CA GLY A 512 29.28 3.42 3.16
C GLY A 512 28.41 3.71 1.93
N ASN A 513 28.59 2.98 0.82
CA ASN A 513 27.68 3.10 -0.32
C ASN A 513 26.37 2.39 -0.03
N ASN A 514 25.26 2.99 -0.46
CA ASN A 514 23.93 2.42 -0.30
C ASN A 514 23.81 1.11 -1.08
N ILE A 515 23.38 0.04 -0.42
CA ILE A 515 22.99 -1.21 -1.06
C ILE A 515 21.47 -1.40 -0.98
N PRO A 516 20.86 -2.07 -1.99
CA PRO A 516 19.43 -2.32 -2.01
C PRO A 516 19.03 -3.22 -0.83
N LEU A 517 17.96 -2.83 -0.15
CA LEU A 517 17.38 -3.65 0.93
C LEU A 517 16.75 -4.93 0.35
N PRO A 518 16.78 -6.05 1.09
CA PRO A 518 16.03 -7.26 0.78
C PRO A 518 14.55 -6.98 0.50
N ARG A 519 13.90 -7.84 -0.29
CA ARG A 519 12.49 -7.65 -0.69
C ARG A 519 11.56 -7.68 0.51
N GLU A 520 11.89 -8.47 1.52
CA GLU A 520 11.17 -8.61 2.78
C GLU A 520 11.16 -7.31 3.58
N LEU A 521 12.19 -6.47 3.43
CA LEU A 521 12.31 -5.14 4.06
C LEU A 521 11.91 -4.00 3.11
N ALA A 522 11.15 -4.29 2.05
CA ALA A 522 10.74 -3.28 1.07
C ALA A 522 9.87 -2.18 1.69
N TYR A 523 9.18 -2.47 2.80
CA TYR A 523 8.39 -1.50 3.57
C TYR A 523 9.26 -0.40 4.21
N LEU A 524 10.59 -0.56 4.27
CA LEU A 524 11.54 0.45 4.76
C LEU A 524 12.06 1.40 3.68
N ARG A 525 11.79 1.12 2.40
CA ARG A 525 12.37 1.87 1.26
C ARG A 525 11.85 3.30 1.14
N ARG A 526 10.97 3.73 2.05
CA ARG A 526 10.38 5.07 2.11
C ARG A 526 10.81 5.72 3.41
#